data_AF-A0AAX2UZ39-F1
#
_entry.id   AF-A0AAX2UZ39-F1
#
_cell.length_a   1.000
_cell.length_b   1.000
_cell.length_c   1.000
_cell.angle_alpha   90.00
_cell.angle_beta   90.00
_cell.angle_gamma   90.00
#
_symmetry.space_group_name_H-M   'P 1'
#
loop_
_entity.id
_entity.type
_entity.pdbx_description
1 polymer ?
#
loop_
_entity_poly.entity_id
_entity_poly.type
_entity_poly.pdbx_seq_one_letter_code
_entity_poly.pdbx_strand_id
1 'polypeptide(L)'
;MKPTIDAWAARHGVSRVALDELESMLGLEDLTPGTKYDPGLSESAVQNNLRLELAKYKDWRVWRNNVGALKDSRGVPVRFGLANDSEAMNDKFKSSDLICGHSIVITPEMVGTRILQHVHIECKKQGWSYTGDEHETAQLRWLMMVTLAGGRAYFFNGQRYDDPQHHV
;
A
#
# COMPACT_ATOMS: atom_id res chain seq x y z
N MET A 1 5.36 24.52 10.77
CA MET A 1 5.53 23.76 9.52
C MET A 1 6.82 22.96 9.66
N LYS A 2 6.81 21.63 9.52
CA LYS A 2 8.03 20.82 9.57
C LYS A 2 8.77 20.95 8.23
N PRO A 3 10.12 20.91 8.20
CA PRO A 3 10.87 21.07 6.97
C PRO A 3 10.68 19.88 6.00
N THR A 4 10.62 20.16 4.70
CA THR A 4 10.53 19.14 3.63
C THR A 4 11.83 18.35 3.49
N ILE A 5 11.78 17.20 2.79
CA ILE A 5 12.97 16.38 2.48
C ILE A 5 13.97 17.17 1.62
N ASP A 6 13.50 17.97 0.66
CA ASP A 6 14.35 18.88 -0.11
C ASP A 6 15.02 19.94 0.78
N ALA A 7 14.28 20.50 1.73
CA ALA A 7 14.82 21.49 2.66
C ALA A 7 15.81 20.85 3.66
N TRP A 8 15.61 19.58 4.04
CA TRP A 8 16.56 18.82 4.83
C TRP A 8 17.81 18.47 4.03
N ALA A 9 17.65 17.97 2.80
CA ALA A 9 18.74 17.64 1.90
C ALA A 9 19.64 18.85 1.65
N ALA A 10 19.04 20.01 1.35
CA ALA A 10 19.76 21.27 1.20
C ALA A 10 20.51 21.68 2.48
N ARG A 11 19.91 21.49 3.67
CA ARG A 11 20.57 21.79 4.96
C ARG A 11 21.75 20.87 5.26
N HIS A 12 21.69 19.62 4.80
CA HIS A 12 22.70 18.61 5.08
C HIS A 12 23.69 18.39 3.92
N GLY A 13 23.60 19.21 2.86
CA GLY A 13 24.49 19.11 1.70
C GLY A 13 24.30 17.83 0.88
N VAL A 14 23.13 17.19 0.98
CA VAL A 14 22.79 16.01 0.19
C VAL A 14 22.50 16.50 -1.24
N SER A 15 23.22 15.94 -2.22
CA SER A 15 23.03 16.30 -3.62
C SER A 15 21.68 15.78 -4.12
N ARG A 16 21.12 16.47 -5.13
CA ARG A 16 19.87 16.01 -5.76
C ARG A 16 20.01 14.59 -6.33
N VAL A 17 21.17 14.27 -6.90
CA VAL A 17 21.50 12.94 -7.42
C VAL A 17 21.45 11.87 -6.32
N ALA A 18 22.01 12.15 -5.14
CA ALA A 18 21.95 11.21 -4.01
C ALA A 18 20.53 11.06 -3.44
N LEU A 19 19.72 12.11 -3.55
CA LEU A 19 18.31 12.07 -3.19
C LEU A 19 17.52 11.20 -4.18
N ASP A 20 17.73 11.39 -5.48
CA ASP A 20 17.06 10.63 -6.54
C ASP A 20 17.50 9.14 -6.51
N GLU A 21 18.78 8.86 -6.20
CA GLU A 21 19.28 7.49 -5.97
C GLU A 21 18.64 6.85 -4.73
N LEU A 22 18.51 7.60 -3.63
CA LEU A 22 17.78 7.13 -2.44
C LEU A 22 16.31 6.87 -2.76
N GLU A 23 15.67 7.75 -3.52
CA GLU A 23 14.30 7.58 -4.00
C GLU A 23 14.16 6.30 -4.85
N SER A 24 15.16 6.04 -5.69
CA SER A 24 15.27 4.82 -6.51
C SER A 24 15.41 3.55 -5.67
N MET A 25 16.32 3.55 -4.69
CA MET A 25 16.52 2.43 -3.77
C MET A 25 15.27 2.11 -2.93
N LEU A 26 14.46 3.12 -2.64
CA LEU A 26 13.20 3.01 -1.91
C LEU A 26 12.00 2.68 -2.83
N GLY A 27 12.20 2.56 -4.14
CA GLY A 27 11.16 2.24 -5.11
C GLY A 27 10.15 3.37 -5.35
N LEU A 28 10.62 4.61 -5.26
CA LEU A 28 9.86 5.87 -5.37
C LEU A 28 9.97 6.52 -6.77
N GLU A 29 10.60 5.85 -7.74
CA GLU A 29 10.95 6.38 -9.08
C GLU A 29 9.78 6.91 -9.94
N ASP A 30 8.52 6.67 -9.56
CA ASP A 30 7.37 6.85 -10.47
C ASP A 30 6.28 7.80 -9.94
N LEU A 31 6.67 8.95 -9.35
CA LEU A 31 5.70 9.92 -8.82
C LEU A 31 6.07 11.38 -9.07
N THR A 32 5.98 11.83 -10.32
CA THR A 32 5.70 13.26 -10.56
C THR A 32 4.28 13.59 -10.09
N PRO A 33 4.07 14.49 -9.11
CA PRO A 33 2.74 14.92 -8.73
C PRO A 33 2.19 15.80 -9.86
N GLY A 34 1.28 15.27 -10.68
CA GLY A 34 0.88 16.04 -11.85
C GLY A 34 -0.16 15.41 -12.75
N THR A 35 -1.23 14.84 -12.22
CA THR A 35 -2.44 14.68 -13.04
C THR A 35 -3.67 14.80 -12.17
N LYS A 36 -4.38 15.92 -12.33
CA LYS A 36 -5.76 16.05 -11.86
C LYS A 36 -6.60 15.09 -12.69
N TYR A 37 -7.03 13.99 -12.10
CA TYR A 37 -7.94 13.05 -12.74
C TYR A 37 -9.38 13.55 -12.65
N ASP A 38 -10.15 13.35 -13.71
CA ASP A 38 -11.60 13.50 -13.68
C ASP A 38 -12.17 12.54 -12.62
N PRO A 39 -13.02 13.01 -11.68
CA PRO A 39 -13.64 12.16 -10.68
C PRO A 39 -14.67 11.26 -11.36
N GLY A 40 -14.29 10.02 -11.69
CA GLY A 40 -15.18 9.13 -12.45
C GLY A 40 -15.38 7.76 -11.83
N LEU A 41 -14.31 7.11 -11.37
CA LEU A 41 -14.37 5.71 -10.95
C LEU A 41 -14.54 5.56 -9.45
N SER A 42 -15.56 4.80 -9.06
CA SER A 42 -15.75 4.34 -7.68
C SER A 42 -14.58 3.44 -7.25
N GLU A 43 -14.37 3.31 -5.94
CA GLU A 43 -13.35 2.43 -5.38
C GLU A 43 -13.48 0.98 -5.86
N SER A 44 -14.72 0.46 -5.93
CA SER A 44 -15.00 -0.86 -6.48
C SER A 44 -14.64 -0.98 -7.97
N ALA A 45 -14.87 0.07 -8.76
CA ALA A 45 -14.47 0.10 -10.16
C ALA A 45 -12.94 0.12 -10.31
N VAL A 46 -12.25 0.95 -9.52
CA VAL A 46 -10.77 0.99 -9.45
C VAL A 46 -10.21 -0.39 -9.09
N GLN A 47 -10.76 -1.03 -8.06
CA GLN A 47 -10.34 -2.35 -7.60
C GLN A 47 -10.54 -3.42 -8.69
N ASN A 48 -11.71 -3.45 -9.34
CA ASN A 48 -12.00 -4.42 -10.39
C ASN A 48 -11.10 -4.22 -11.62
N ASN A 49 -10.85 -2.98 -12.02
CA ASN A 49 -9.94 -2.67 -13.11
C ASN A 49 -8.52 -3.13 -12.78
N LEU A 50 -8.02 -2.84 -11.59
CA LEU A 50 -6.70 -3.30 -11.15
C LEU A 50 -6.58 -4.83 -11.20
N ARG A 51 -7.61 -5.55 -10.74
CA ARG A 51 -7.63 -7.02 -10.80
C ARG A 51 -7.57 -7.54 -12.24
N LEU A 52 -8.32 -6.93 -13.16
CA LEU A 52 -8.29 -7.29 -14.58
C LEU A 52 -6.92 -7.01 -15.20
N GLU A 53 -6.30 -5.88 -14.87
CA GLU A 53 -4.96 -5.53 -15.35
C GLU A 53 -3.90 -6.51 -14.81
N LEU A 54 -3.89 -6.76 -13.50
CA LEU A 54 -2.92 -7.67 -12.88
C LEU A 54 -3.08 -9.12 -13.36
N ALA A 55 -4.29 -9.55 -13.71
CA ALA A 55 -4.54 -10.88 -14.26
C ALA A 55 -3.85 -11.13 -15.63
N LYS A 56 -3.47 -10.07 -16.35
CA LYS A 56 -2.71 -10.19 -17.61
C LYS A 56 -1.27 -10.67 -17.38
N TYR A 57 -0.75 -10.52 -16.16
CA TYR A 57 0.63 -10.86 -15.83
C TYR A 57 0.69 -12.21 -15.12
N LYS A 58 1.43 -13.16 -15.72
CA LYS A 58 1.55 -14.54 -15.23
C LYS A 58 2.15 -14.66 -13.83
N ASP A 59 2.90 -13.66 -13.37
CA ASP A 59 3.62 -13.68 -12.10
C ASP A 59 2.79 -13.11 -10.94
N TRP A 60 1.58 -12.64 -11.23
CA TRP A 60 0.64 -12.11 -10.24
C TRP A 60 -0.48 -13.10 -9.91
N ARG A 61 -0.84 -13.15 -8.63
CA ARG A 61 -2.08 -13.79 -8.14
C ARG A 61 -2.77 -12.79 -7.25
N VAL A 62 -4.02 -12.43 -7.54
CA VAL A 62 -4.72 -11.35 -6.84
C VAL A 62 -6.03 -11.88 -6.26
N TRP A 63 -6.18 -11.75 -4.94
CA TRP A 63 -7.39 -12.13 -4.22
C TRP A 63 -7.99 -10.93 -3.50
N ARG A 64 -9.31 -10.94 -3.37
CA ARG A 64 -10.01 -9.98 -2.52
C ARG A 64 -9.96 -10.45 -1.07
N ASN A 65 -9.59 -9.54 -0.16
CA ASN A 65 -9.71 -9.73 1.27
C ASN A 65 -11.12 -9.37 1.72
N ASN A 66 -11.98 -10.37 1.89
CA ASN A 66 -13.30 -10.12 2.47
C ASN A 66 -13.15 -10.05 4.00
N VAL A 67 -13.15 -8.84 4.56
CA VAL A 67 -13.11 -8.62 6.01
C VAL A 67 -14.51 -8.37 6.54
N GLY A 68 -14.93 -9.14 7.54
CA GLY A 68 -16.27 -8.97 8.12
C GLY A 68 -16.54 -9.84 9.33
N ALA A 69 -17.78 -9.83 9.78
CA ALA A 69 -18.27 -10.67 10.86
C ALA A 69 -19.67 -11.20 10.53
N LEU A 70 -19.94 -12.47 10.83
CA LEU A 70 -21.25 -13.09 10.71
C LEU A 70 -21.53 -13.91 11.96
N LYS A 71 -22.80 -14.14 12.29
CA LYS A 71 -23.15 -15.06 13.39
C LYS A 71 -23.16 -16.49 12.87
N ASP A 72 -22.56 -17.41 13.62
CA ASP A 72 -22.70 -18.84 13.35
C ASP A 72 -24.13 -19.34 13.66
N SER A 73 -24.39 -20.62 13.43
CA SER A 73 -25.70 -21.24 13.70
C SER A 73 -26.12 -21.21 15.18
N ARG A 74 -25.20 -20.92 16.10
CA ARG A 74 -25.44 -20.77 17.54
C ARG A 74 -25.61 -19.30 17.94
N GLY A 75 -25.54 -18.37 17.00
CA GLY A 75 -25.60 -16.93 17.24
C GLY A 75 -24.28 -16.30 17.68
N VAL A 76 -23.17 -17.06 17.68
CA VAL A 76 -21.84 -16.59 18.10
C VAL A 76 -21.19 -15.83 16.94
N PRO A 77 -20.70 -14.60 17.15
CA PRO A 77 -19.98 -13.86 16.11
C PRO A 77 -18.69 -14.58 15.69
N VAL A 78 -18.54 -14.78 14.39
CA VAL A 78 -17.33 -15.28 13.72
C VAL A 78 -16.81 -14.17 12.83
N ARG A 79 -15.57 -13.75 13.09
CA ARG A 79 -14.85 -12.78 12.27
C ARG A 79 -14.04 -13.49 11.20
N PHE A 80 -13.96 -12.91 10.02
CA PHE A 80 -13.22 -13.43 8.88
C PHE A 80 -12.48 -12.32 8.13
N GLY A 81 -11.51 -12.70 7.31
CA GLY A 81 -10.55 -11.79 6.68
C GLY A 81 -9.29 -11.59 7.53
N LEU A 82 -8.25 -11.01 6.92
CA LEU A 82 -6.96 -10.84 7.59
C LEU A 82 -7.00 -9.79 8.70
N ALA A 83 -6.24 -10.04 9.78
CA ALA A 83 -6.06 -9.11 10.90
C ALA A 83 -7.36 -8.58 11.54
N ASN A 84 -8.42 -9.40 11.50
CA ASN A 84 -9.75 -9.05 12.02
C ASN A 84 -10.07 -9.80 13.33
N ASP A 85 -9.11 -9.84 14.25
CA ASP A 85 -9.24 -10.59 15.50
C ASP A 85 -10.21 -9.89 16.47
N SER A 86 -10.22 -8.56 16.46
CA SER A 86 -11.11 -7.72 17.27
C SER A 86 -11.37 -6.36 16.64
N GLU A 87 -12.37 -5.64 17.14
CA GLU A 87 -12.64 -4.25 16.74
C GLU A 87 -11.47 -3.33 17.10
N ALA A 88 -10.98 -3.42 18.35
CA ALA A 88 -9.83 -2.64 18.81
C ALA A 88 -8.53 -2.89 18.00
N MET A 89 -8.39 -4.08 17.39
CA MET A 89 -7.30 -4.34 16.46
C MET A 89 -7.51 -3.63 15.12
N ASN A 90 -8.71 -3.68 14.56
CA ASN A 90 -9.04 -3.01 13.29
C ASN A 90 -8.87 -1.49 13.37
N ASP A 91 -9.13 -0.87 14.53
CA ASP A 91 -8.92 0.56 14.76
C ASP A 91 -7.43 0.95 14.67
N LYS A 92 -6.53 0.00 14.88
CA LYS A 92 -5.08 0.21 14.85
C LYS A 92 -4.44 -0.28 13.55
N PHE A 93 -4.91 -1.41 13.04
CA PHE A 93 -4.39 -2.09 11.86
C PHE A 93 -5.57 -2.54 10.99
N LYS A 94 -5.73 -1.91 9.84
CA LYS A 94 -6.77 -2.28 8.89
C LYS A 94 -6.16 -2.94 7.66
N SER A 95 -6.41 -4.23 7.50
CA SER A 95 -5.86 -5.02 6.39
C SER A 95 -6.38 -4.57 5.03
N SER A 96 -5.52 -4.64 4.02
CA SER A 96 -5.82 -4.17 2.66
C SER A 96 -6.97 -4.90 1.94
N ASP A 97 -7.60 -4.21 1.00
CA ASP A 97 -8.64 -4.75 0.10
C ASP A 97 -8.17 -5.94 -0.76
N LEU A 98 -6.97 -5.85 -1.31
CA LEU A 98 -6.38 -6.89 -2.15
C LEU A 98 -5.14 -7.48 -1.49
N ILE A 99 -5.09 -8.81 -1.49
CA ILE A 99 -3.92 -9.60 -1.10
C ILE A 99 -3.43 -10.27 -2.36
N CYS A 100 -2.16 -10.11 -2.66
CA CYS A 100 -1.58 -10.62 -3.88
C CYS A 100 -0.32 -11.43 -3.61
N GLY A 101 -0.11 -12.46 -4.41
CA GLY A 101 1.21 -13.05 -4.63
C GLY A 101 1.85 -12.37 -5.85
N HIS A 102 3.14 -12.08 -5.73
CA HIS A 102 3.96 -11.61 -6.85
C HIS A 102 5.27 -12.40 -6.88
N SER A 103 5.44 -13.23 -7.90
CA SER A 103 6.69 -13.95 -8.11
C SER A 103 7.78 -13.01 -8.59
N ILE A 104 8.89 -12.91 -7.86
CA ILE A 104 10.10 -12.20 -8.27
C ILE A 104 11.23 -13.20 -8.47
N VAL A 105 12.15 -12.88 -9.37
CA VAL A 105 13.44 -13.56 -9.44
C VAL A 105 14.33 -12.94 -8.36
N ILE A 106 14.86 -13.76 -7.46
CA ILE A 106 15.81 -13.32 -6.44
C ILE A 106 17.12 -12.95 -7.12
N THR A 107 17.62 -11.74 -6.85
CA THR A 107 18.92 -11.26 -7.35
C THR A 107 20.02 -11.46 -6.30
N PRO A 108 21.31 -11.42 -6.67
CA PRO A 108 22.42 -11.53 -5.71
C PRO A 108 22.35 -10.51 -4.57
N GLU A 109 21.88 -9.28 -4.85
CA GLU A 109 21.77 -8.19 -3.88
C GLU A 109 20.67 -8.46 -2.82
N MET A 110 19.71 -9.32 -3.13
CA MET A 110 18.65 -9.72 -2.20
C MET A 110 19.13 -10.79 -1.20
N VAL A 111 20.28 -11.44 -1.44
CA VAL A 111 20.78 -12.51 -0.57
C VAL A 111 21.15 -11.94 0.81
N GLY A 112 20.61 -12.55 1.87
CA GLY A 112 20.80 -12.09 3.25
C GLY A 112 19.78 -11.03 3.71
N THR A 113 18.85 -10.64 2.84
CA THR A 113 17.73 -9.75 3.20
C THR A 113 16.49 -10.55 3.65
N ARG A 114 15.49 -9.87 4.21
CA ARG A 114 14.18 -10.45 4.53
C ARG A 114 13.19 -10.06 3.45
N ILE A 115 12.46 -11.04 2.91
CA ILE A 115 11.41 -10.82 1.92
C ILE A 115 10.12 -11.47 2.43
N LEU A 116 9.05 -10.69 2.45
CA LEU A 116 7.69 -11.20 2.56
C LEU A 116 7.07 -11.10 1.18
N GLN A 117 7.00 -12.20 0.43
CA GLN A 117 6.59 -12.18 -0.99
C GLN A 117 5.06 -12.02 -1.17
N HIS A 118 4.45 -11.07 -0.47
CA HIS A 118 3.06 -10.68 -0.62
C HIS A 118 2.95 -9.21 -0.99
N VAL A 119 1.99 -8.90 -1.85
CA VAL A 119 1.62 -7.53 -2.20
C VAL A 119 0.27 -7.21 -1.60
N HIS A 120 0.19 -6.12 -0.85
CA HIS A 120 -1.03 -5.64 -0.23
C HIS A 120 -1.44 -4.31 -0.86
N ILE A 121 -2.63 -4.26 -1.45
CA ILE A 121 -3.09 -3.08 -2.18
C ILE A 121 -4.39 -2.61 -1.56
N GLU A 122 -4.37 -1.39 -1.02
CA GLU A 122 -5.55 -0.72 -0.51
C GLU A 122 -6.14 0.16 -1.62
N CYS A 123 -7.34 -0.19 -2.10
CA CYS A 123 -7.95 0.52 -3.20
C CYS A 123 -8.69 1.74 -2.69
N LYS A 124 -8.63 2.82 -3.46
CA LYS A 124 -9.36 4.07 -3.19
C LYS A 124 -10.08 4.51 -4.44
N LYS A 125 -11.14 5.30 -4.27
CA LYS A 125 -11.80 5.97 -5.40
C LYS A 125 -10.82 6.84 -6.19
N GLN A 126 -11.09 7.04 -7.48
CA GLN A 126 -10.25 7.90 -8.31
C GLN A 126 -10.24 9.35 -7.80
N GLY A 127 -9.07 9.99 -7.87
CA GLY A 127 -8.87 11.34 -7.35
C GLY A 127 -8.77 11.41 -5.82
N TRP A 128 -8.76 10.28 -5.10
CA TRP A 128 -8.46 10.25 -3.68
C TRP A 128 -7.02 10.69 -3.40
N SER A 129 -6.86 11.43 -2.30
CA SER A 129 -5.58 11.85 -1.72
C SER A 129 -5.61 11.58 -0.23
N TYR A 130 -4.50 11.11 0.33
CA TYR A 130 -4.38 10.86 1.76
C TYR A 130 -4.65 12.12 2.58
N THR A 131 -5.49 12.00 3.60
CA THR A 131 -5.85 13.09 4.51
C THR A 131 -5.31 12.88 5.92
N GLY A 132 -5.02 11.64 6.28
CA GLY A 132 -4.49 11.26 7.59
C GLY A 132 -5.57 11.13 8.66
N ASP A 133 -6.80 10.83 8.27
CA ASP A 133 -7.84 10.47 9.24
C ASP A 133 -7.49 9.16 9.97
N GLU A 134 -8.23 8.85 11.05
CA GLU A 134 -7.93 7.68 11.89
C GLU A 134 -8.00 6.36 11.10
N HIS A 135 -8.93 6.26 10.14
CA HIS A 135 -9.14 5.07 9.35
C HIS A 135 -8.02 4.89 8.31
N GLU A 136 -7.67 5.95 7.61
CA GLU A 136 -6.53 6.01 6.67
C GLU A 136 -5.21 5.73 7.41
N THR A 137 -5.07 6.21 8.64
CA THR A 137 -3.90 5.94 9.48
C THR A 137 -3.79 4.46 9.84
N ALA A 138 -4.91 3.80 10.16
CA ALA A 138 -4.93 2.36 10.44
C ALA A 138 -4.59 1.51 9.20
N GLN A 139 -5.03 1.94 8.01
CA GLN A 139 -4.64 1.35 6.73
C GLN A 139 -3.15 1.54 6.46
N LEU A 140 -2.62 2.76 6.66
CA LEU A 140 -1.21 3.06 6.46
C LEU A 140 -0.31 2.21 7.37
N ARG A 141 -0.66 2.06 8.65
CA ARG A 141 0.09 1.20 9.60
C ARG A 141 0.17 -0.25 9.12
N TRP A 142 -0.90 -0.77 8.52
CA TRP A 142 -0.89 -2.09 7.91
C TRP A 142 0.09 -2.17 6.74
N LEU A 143 0.03 -1.21 5.81
CA LEU A 143 0.94 -1.16 4.65
C LEU A 143 2.40 -1.07 5.11
N MET A 144 2.70 -0.21 6.08
CA MET A 144 4.05 -0.06 6.65
C MET A 144 4.55 -1.36 7.28
N MET A 145 3.70 -2.08 8.01
CA MET A 145 4.07 -3.37 8.62
C MET A 145 4.47 -4.39 7.55
N VAL A 146 3.71 -4.49 6.45
CA VAL A 146 4.03 -5.37 5.32
C VAL A 146 5.37 -4.98 4.69
N THR A 147 5.59 -3.68 4.43
CA THR A 147 6.83 -3.17 3.83
C THR A 147 8.04 -3.45 4.72
N LEU A 148 7.96 -3.16 6.03
CA LEU A 148 9.02 -3.43 7.00
C LEU A 148 9.35 -4.93 7.15
N ALA A 149 8.37 -5.80 6.89
CA ALA A 149 8.58 -7.24 6.85
C ALA A 149 9.26 -7.74 5.57
N GLY A 150 9.54 -6.84 4.60
CA GLY A 150 10.13 -7.15 3.31
C GLY A 150 9.11 -7.41 2.19
N GLY A 151 7.85 -6.98 2.39
CA GLY A 151 6.80 -7.08 1.38
C GLY A 151 6.57 -5.79 0.61
N ARG A 152 5.61 -5.80 -0.31
CA ARG A 152 5.21 -4.61 -1.08
C ARG A 152 3.80 -4.20 -0.67
N ALA A 153 3.60 -2.95 -0.32
CA ALA A 153 2.27 -2.48 0.07
C ALA A 153 2.07 -1.00 -0.29
N TYR A 154 0.91 -0.65 -0.85
CA TYR A 154 0.62 0.72 -1.29
C TYR A 154 -0.89 0.99 -1.43
N PHE A 155 -1.26 2.27 -1.48
CA PHE A 155 -2.60 2.70 -1.87
C PHE A 155 -2.71 2.78 -3.40
N PHE A 156 -3.88 2.46 -3.95
CA PHE A 156 -4.12 2.53 -5.38
C PHE A 156 -5.47 3.20 -5.70
N ASN A 157 -5.44 4.31 -6.43
CA ASN A 157 -6.63 5.09 -6.78
C ASN A 157 -6.91 5.12 -8.30
N GLY A 158 -6.37 4.16 -9.05
CA GLY A 158 -6.32 4.18 -10.52
C GLY A 158 -4.94 4.57 -11.05
N GLN A 159 -4.12 5.19 -10.20
CA GLN A 159 -2.67 5.22 -10.30
C GLN A 159 -2.06 4.69 -9.00
N ARG A 160 -0.78 4.28 -9.05
CA ARG A 160 -0.04 4.00 -7.82
C ARG A 160 0.05 5.30 -7.04
N TYR A 161 -0.38 5.27 -5.78
CA TYR A 161 -0.24 6.39 -4.86
C TYR A 161 0.77 5.96 -3.79
N ASP A 162 2.00 6.49 -3.90
CA ASP A 162 2.93 6.48 -2.78
C ASP A 162 2.91 7.88 -2.16
N ASP A 163 2.66 7.97 -0.86
CA ASP A 163 2.58 9.23 -0.13
C ASP A 163 3.97 9.92 -0.12
N PRO A 164 4.13 11.13 -0.67
CA PRO A 164 5.39 11.88 -0.60
C PRO A 164 5.78 12.33 0.82
N GLN A 165 4.92 12.12 1.83
CA GLN A 165 5.11 12.65 3.19
C GLN A 165 5.57 11.61 4.21
N HIS A 166 5.61 10.32 3.89
CA HIS A 166 6.01 9.27 4.84
C HIS A 166 6.86 8.18 4.18
N HIS A 167 8.15 8.45 4.06
CA HIS A 167 9.19 7.46 3.78
C HIS A 167 9.68 6.89 5.13
N VAL A 168 9.47 5.58 5.36
CA VAL A 168 10.12 4.80 6.43
C VAL A 168 11.03 3.77 5.77
#